data_AF-A0A939YRP1-F1
#
_entry.id   AF-A0A939YRP1-F1
#
_cell.length_a   1.000
_cell.length_b   1.000
_cell.length_c   1.000
_cell.angle_alpha   90.00
_cell.angle_beta   90.00
_cell.angle_gamma   90.00
#
_symmetry.space_group_name_H-M   'P 1'
#
loop_
_entity.id
_entity.type
_entity.pdbx_description
1 polymer ?
#
loop_
_entity_poly.entity_id
_entity_poly.type
_entity_poly.pdbx_seq_one_letter_code
_entity_poly.pdbx_strand_id
1 'polypeptide(L)'
;MKTEKLYPVCKNYIWGGDKLVKEYGKTSDLPCAESWELSFHPDGLTKLSDGRTLSEAATPDDLGANCASFAGVPLMVKLIDANADLSVQVHPTDAYAGARGLGFGKTEMWYVVDAAPGACLYVGLREPADPARIRASALDGTLTSLLNRVEVHAGDAYLIPAGTVHAIGAGCVICEIQQNSNITYRLYDHGRIGPDGKPRQLHIDDALAVADTGAYRARRPSAQTADGALLFANKYFTASRLIVSGTRTFTADKGSFRCVTCVCGAGVIDGTGCRAGDSFFIPADGLTHTYEGDMTLIVSANRKYAVGIDLGGTFIKGGIADDLGNVIAKGKVPTGSGDDADAVAARIAGLCADLLSDACMTADDVAGVGIGVPGMIDTVRGEVVYSNNLGWSHFPIKNEVQRLTGLPVRICNDANVAALGEAKFGAGAGMENVVMFTLGTGVGGGLILNGKLYEGNGGAGAELGHMAIVLGGERCTCGRRGCLEAYASATALIRDTKRARKEHPESLMSTQSEINGTTAFRLKDQDPYAAEVVENYISYLAAGVIDIANVFRPQAVIIGGGIGAEKENLTMPLQEKLDRDLFGGKLGPAVPVIPAALGNTAGTLGAAALWF
;
A
#
# COMPACT_ATOMS: atom_id res chain seq x y z
N MET A 1 -10.70 -18.34 14.69
CA MET A 1 -10.02 -18.18 15.99
C MET A 1 -10.42 -16.85 16.60
N LYS A 2 -10.17 -16.65 17.91
CA LYS A 2 -10.22 -15.32 18.55
C LYS A 2 -8.80 -14.77 18.63
N THR A 3 -8.62 -13.58 19.20
CA THR A 3 -7.31 -13.09 19.64
C THR A 3 -6.68 -14.08 20.62
N GLU A 4 -5.47 -14.54 20.30
CA GLU A 4 -4.73 -15.51 21.11
C GLU A 4 -3.36 -14.96 21.51
N LYS A 5 -3.02 -15.10 22.80
CA LYS A 5 -1.64 -14.90 23.28
C LYS A 5 -0.78 -16.09 22.85
N LEU A 6 0.39 -15.79 22.31
CA LEU A 6 1.31 -16.79 21.76
C LEU A 6 2.32 -17.26 22.81
N TYR A 7 2.61 -18.56 22.78
CA TYR A 7 3.57 -19.24 23.63
C TYR A 7 4.73 -19.75 22.77
N PRO A 8 5.78 -18.94 22.60
CA PRO A 8 6.87 -19.22 21.66
C PRO A 8 7.77 -20.36 22.12
N VAL A 9 8.45 -20.98 21.15
CA VAL A 9 9.53 -21.94 21.45
C VAL A 9 10.82 -21.17 21.72
N CYS A 10 11.40 -21.39 22.90
CA CYS A 10 12.73 -20.89 23.23
C CYS A 10 13.83 -21.80 22.66
N LYS A 11 14.86 -21.20 22.07
CA LYS A 11 16.07 -21.84 21.57
C LYS A 11 17.27 -21.36 22.36
N ASN A 12 18.12 -22.29 22.79
CA ASN A 12 19.38 -21.98 23.44
C ASN A 12 20.52 -22.13 22.45
N TYR A 13 21.29 -21.06 22.24
CA TYR A 13 22.46 -21.05 21.37
C TYR A 13 23.66 -20.48 22.13
N ILE A 14 24.87 -20.87 21.71
CA ILE A 14 26.13 -20.53 22.41
C ILE A 14 26.38 -19.01 22.57
N TRP A 15 25.79 -18.18 21.72
CA TRP A 15 25.89 -16.72 21.78
C TRP A 15 24.77 -16.04 22.57
N GLY A 16 23.74 -16.80 22.94
CA GLY A 16 22.53 -16.28 23.54
C GLY A 16 22.71 -15.79 24.96
N GLY A 17 21.92 -14.79 25.33
CA GLY A 17 21.78 -14.35 26.71
C GLY A 17 20.58 -14.98 27.43
N ASP A 18 20.27 -14.41 28.59
CA ASP A 18 19.12 -14.78 29.41
C ASP A 18 18.15 -13.61 29.65
N LYS A 19 18.31 -12.47 28.94
CA LYS A 19 17.40 -11.32 29.05
C LYS A 19 15.98 -11.67 28.65
N LEU A 20 15.80 -12.52 27.62
CA LEU A 20 14.46 -12.93 27.20
C LEU A 20 13.69 -13.59 28.36
N VAL A 21 14.35 -14.39 29.20
CA VAL A 21 13.74 -15.03 30.37
C VAL A 21 13.59 -14.04 31.52
N LYS A 22 14.66 -13.31 31.86
CA LYS A 22 14.70 -12.43 33.05
C LYS A 22 13.88 -11.17 32.93
N GLU A 23 13.85 -10.56 31.74
CA GLU A 23 13.31 -9.21 31.51
C GLU A 23 12.07 -9.23 30.62
N TYR A 24 12.03 -10.11 29.61
CA TYR A 24 10.90 -10.21 28.66
C TYR A 24 9.98 -11.40 28.94
N GLY A 25 10.15 -12.06 30.08
CA GLY A 25 9.16 -12.98 30.62
C GLY A 25 8.98 -14.30 29.86
N LYS A 26 9.96 -14.72 29.07
CA LYS A 26 9.94 -16.03 28.39
C LYS A 26 10.11 -17.17 29.38
N THR A 27 9.47 -18.29 29.11
CA THR A 27 9.51 -19.49 29.95
C THR A 27 10.47 -20.51 29.33
N SER A 28 11.60 -20.77 30.01
CA SER A 28 12.60 -21.74 29.60
C SER A 28 13.48 -22.12 30.80
N ASP A 29 13.86 -23.40 30.91
CA ASP A 29 14.81 -23.89 31.92
C ASP A 29 16.28 -23.57 31.56
N LEU A 30 16.52 -23.20 30.30
CA LEU A 30 17.82 -22.80 29.75
C LEU A 30 17.79 -21.32 29.35
N PRO A 31 18.95 -20.65 29.18
CA PRO A 31 19.02 -19.36 28.50
C PRO A 31 18.26 -19.40 27.16
N CYS A 32 17.47 -18.36 26.90
CA CYS A 32 16.65 -18.25 25.70
C CYS A 32 17.32 -17.24 24.77
N ALA A 33 18.13 -17.76 23.84
CA ALA A 33 18.84 -16.98 22.83
C ALA A 33 17.88 -16.42 21.77
N GLU A 34 16.91 -17.25 21.37
CA GLU A 34 15.82 -16.86 20.48
C GLU A 34 14.50 -17.37 21.05
N SER A 35 13.43 -16.58 20.94
CA SER A 35 12.06 -17.04 21.10
C SER A 35 11.28 -16.84 19.81
N TRP A 36 10.70 -17.92 19.29
CA TRP A 36 9.97 -17.90 18.01
C TRP A 36 8.52 -17.51 18.26
N GLU A 37 8.28 -16.20 18.27
CA GLU A 37 7.02 -15.52 18.61
C GLU A 37 5.85 -15.96 17.74
N LEU A 38 6.05 -15.94 16.42
CA LEU A 38 5.10 -16.42 15.44
C LEU A 38 5.84 -17.31 14.46
N SER A 39 5.55 -18.60 14.48
CA SER A 39 6.17 -19.56 13.60
C SER A 39 5.24 -20.71 13.28
N PHE A 40 5.12 -20.96 11.97
CA PHE A 40 4.51 -22.14 11.39
C PHE A 40 5.58 -23.13 10.90
N HIS A 41 6.86 -22.86 11.19
CA HIS A 41 7.97 -23.69 10.72
C HIS A 41 8.17 -24.91 11.64
N PRO A 42 8.38 -26.13 11.09
CA PRO A 42 8.51 -27.37 11.86
C PRO A 42 9.60 -27.32 12.96
N ASP A 43 10.69 -26.59 12.72
CA ASP A 43 11.79 -26.46 13.68
C ASP A 43 11.39 -25.72 14.98
N GLY A 44 10.27 -25.00 15.00
CA GLY A 44 9.84 -24.23 16.16
C GLY A 44 8.41 -23.76 16.02
N LEU A 45 7.45 -24.67 16.16
CA LEU A 45 6.02 -24.34 16.09
C LEU A 45 5.57 -23.56 17.33
N THR A 46 5.08 -22.34 17.14
CA THR A 46 4.49 -21.53 18.22
C THR A 46 3.24 -22.22 18.77
N LYS A 47 3.03 -22.15 20.08
CA LYS A 47 1.88 -22.76 20.76
C LYS A 47 0.87 -21.74 21.24
N LEU A 48 -0.34 -22.21 21.51
CA LEU A 48 -1.42 -21.49 22.18
C LEU A 48 -1.49 -21.87 23.67
N SER A 49 -2.33 -21.15 24.41
CA SER A 49 -2.56 -21.39 25.84
C SER A 49 -3.08 -22.80 26.16
N ASP A 50 -3.77 -23.44 25.21
CA ASP A 50 -4.31 -24.80 25.34
C ASP A 50 -3.32 -25.91 24.93
N GLY A 51 -2.09 -25.53 24.54
CA GLY A 51 -1.01 -26.44 24.18
C GLY A 51 -0.98 -26.87 22.71
N ARG A 52 -2.02 -26.60 21.92
CA ARG A 52 -1.99 -26.82 20.46
C ARG A 52 -0.98 -25.89 19.80
N THR A 53 -0.42 -26.32 18.67
CA THR A 53 0.39 -25.46 17.82
C THR A 53 -0.50 -24.48 17.06
N LEU A 54 0.03 -23.31 16.74
CA LEU A 54 -0.68 -22.31 15.93
C LEU A 54 -1.05 -22.88 14.55
N SER A 55 -0.20 -23.72 13.96
CA SER A 55 -0.47 -24.43 12.70
C SER A 55 -1.63 -25.42 12.78
N GLU A 56 -1.89 -26.03 13.93
CA GLU A 56 -3.04 -26.93 14.12
C GLU A 56 -4.35 -26.17 14.34
N ALA A 57 -4.26 -24.95 14.89
CA ALA A 57 -5.42 -24.17 15.28
C ALA A 57 -5.90 -23.18 14.21
N ALA A 58 -4.98 -22.56 13.46
CA ALA A 58 -5.29 -21.52 12.48
C ALA A 58 -5.88 -22.10 11.20
N THR A 59 -7.00 -21.53 10.77
CA THR A 59 -7.64 -21.84 9.49
C THR A 59 -7.22 -20.86 8.39
N PRO A 60 -7.46 -21.16 7.10
CA PRO A 60 -7.23 -20.20 6.02
C PRO A 60 -7.94 -18.86 6.22
N ASP A 61 -9.16 -18.87 6.77
CA ASP A 61 -9.92 -17.65 7.06
C ASP A 61 -9.26 -16.83 8.18
N ASP A 62 -8.67 -17.49 9.18
CA ASP A 62 -7.91 -16.81 10.24
C ASP A 62 -6.66 -16.14 9.71
N LEU A 63 -6.01 -16.74 8.70
CA LEU A 63 -4.78 -16.23 8.09
C LEU A 63 -5.06 -15.09 7.09
N GLY A 64 -6.24 -15.07 6.48
CA GLY A 64 -6.67 -14.07 5.51
C GLY A 64 -6.25 -14.38 4.07
N ALA A 65 -6.91 -13.70 3.12
CA ALA A 65 -6.83 -13.98 1.69
C ALA A 65 -5.43 -13.74 1.07
N ASN A 66 -4.58 -12.93 1.70
CA ASN A 66 -3.24 -12.65 1.17
C ASN A 66 -2.28 -13.82 1.36
N CYS A 67 -2.41 -14.54 2.48
CA CYS A 67 -1.62 -15.75 2.75
C CYS A 67 -1.87 -16.86 1.72
N ALA A 68 -3.06 -16.90 1.09
CA ALA A 68 -3.42 -17.90 0.09
C ALA A 68 -2.58 -17.83 -1.20
N SER A 69 -1.83 -16.73 -1.42
CA SER A 69 -0.91 -16.60 -2.55
C SER A 69 0.44 -17.32 -2.34
N PHE A 70 0.65 -17.90 -1.16
CA PHE A 70 1.87 -18.60 -0.77
C PHE A 70 1.60 -20.08 -0.49
N ALA A 71 2.61 -20.93 -0.67
CA ALA A 71 2.52 -22.37 -0.36
C ALA A 71 2.39 -22.69 1.16
N GLY A 72 2.39 -21.66 2.00
CA GLY A 72 2.26 -21.69 3.46
C GLY A 72 2.26 -20.27 4.01
N VAL A 73 2.25 -20.11 5.34
CA VAL A 73 2.32 -18.77 5.95
C VAL A 73 3.70 -18.16 5.65
N PRO A 74 3.78 -16.97 5.01
CA PRO A 74 5.04 -16.41 4.54
C PRO A 74 5.82 -15.67 5.63
N LEU A 75 5.23 -15.44 6.80
CA LEU A 75 5.76 -14.60 7.87
C LEU A 75 6.17 -15.43 9.09
N MET A 76 7.32 -15.09 9.67
CA MET A 76 7.79 -15.54 10.97
C MET A 76 8.30 -14.35 11.79
N VAL A 77 8.08 -14.37 13.11
CA VAL A 77 8.58 -13.36 14.04
C VAL A 77 9.37 -14.02 15.16
N LYS A 78 10.51 -13.44 15.53
CA LYS A 78 11.35 -13.89 16.65
C LYS A 78 11.78 -12.73 17.53
N LEU A 79 12.03 -13.01 18.80
CA LEU A 79 12.89 -12.17 19.64
C LEU A 79 14.25 -12.85 19.79
N ILE A 80 15.31 -12.07 19.72
CA ILE A 80 16.70 -12.53 19.78
C ILE A 80 17.43 -11.74 20.86
N ASP A 81 18.16 -12.42 21.75
CA ASP A 81 19.05 -11.81 22.75
C ASP A 81 20.50 -12.21 22.49
N ALA A 82 21.24 -11.29 21.88
CA ALA A 82 22.63 -11.48 21.48
C ALA A 82 23.57 -11.08 22.63
N ASN A 83 23.91 -12.02 23.52
CA ASN A 83 24.91 -11.78 24.57
C ASN A 83 26.36 -11.80 24.05
N ALA A 84 26.59 -12.45 22.92
CA ALA A 84 27.83 -12.39 22.15
C ALA A 84 27.52 -12.22 20.65
N ASP A 85 28.53 -11.87 19.85
CA ASP A 85 28.35 -11.71 18.41
C ASP A 85 27.79 -12.99 17.76
N LEU A 86 26.73 -12.83 16.97
CA LEU A 86 26.22 -13.90 16.13
C LEU A 86 27.21 -14.19 15.00
N SER A 87 27.02 -15.34 14.34
CA SER A 87 27.83 -15.67 13.18
C SER A 87 27.55 -14.70 12.04
N VAL A 88 28.59 -14.33 11.29
CA VAL A 88 28.40 -13.67 10.01
C VAL A 88 27.80 -14.68 9.04
N GLN A 89 26.69 -14.29 8.44
CA GLN A 89 25.84 -15.18 7.66
C GLN A 89 25.19 -14.45 6.49
N VAL A 90 24.57 -15.24 5.61
CA VAL A 90 23.81 -14.76 4.46
C VAL A 90 22.69 -15.73 4.13
N HIS A 91 21.65 -15.20 3.49
CA HIS A 91 20.41 -15.91 3.20
C HIS A 91 20.12 -15.96 1.70
N PRO A 92 19.54 -17.06 1.20
CA PRO A 92 19.17 -17.20 -0.22
C PRO A 92 17.90 -16.41 -0.58
N THR A 93 17.77 -16.10 -1.87
CA THR A 93 16.50 -15.67 -2.48
C THR A 93 15.53 -16.85 -2.63
N ASP A 94 14.24 -16.56 -2.85
CA ASP A 94 13.23 -17.59 -3.13
C ASP A 94 13.58 -18.42 -4.37
N ALA A 95 14.13 -17.80 -5.43
CA ALA A 95 14.56 -18.51 -6.63
C ALA A 95 15.66 -19.54 -6.31
N TYR A 96 16.65 -19.18 -5.50
CA TYR A 96 17.73 -20.08 -5.12
C TYR A 96 17.25 -21.22 -4.21
N ALA A 97 16.41 -20.90 -3.22
CA ALA A 97 15.86 -21.86 -2.27
C ALA A 97 14.90 -22.84 -2.96
N GLY A 98 13.99 -22.32 -3.80
CA GLY A 98 13.02 -23.10 -4.57
C GLY A 98 13.68 -24.09 -5.52
N ALA A 99 14.73 -23.68 -6.24
CA ALA A 99 15.50 -24.56 -7.13
C ALA A 99 16.17 -25.75 -6.41
N ARG A 100 16.26 -25.71 -5.07
CA ARG A 100 16.84 -26.76 -4.22
C ARG A 100 15.82 -27.45 -3.32
N GLY A 101 14.53 -27.13 -3.45
CA GLY A 101 13.48 -27.68 -2.60
C GLY A 101 13.57 -27.26 -1.13
N LEU A 102 14.19 -26.11 -0.83
CA LEU A 102 14.39 -25.62 0.53
C LEU A 102 13.22 -24.75 1.05
N GLY A 103 12.19 -24.55 0.23
CA GLY A 103 11.05 -23.69 0.56
C GLY A 103 11.35 -22.21 0.30
N PHE A 104 10.94 -21.34 1.23
CA PHE A 104 11.16 -19.90 1.13
C PHE A 104 12.65 -19.55 1.24
N GLY A 105 13.06 -18.53 0.48
CA GLY A 105 14.26 -17.77 0.78
C GLY A 105 14.09 -17.00 2.09
N LYS A 106 15.03 -16.09 2.38
CA LYS A 106 14.98 -15.37 3.66
C LYS A 106 15.46 -13.92 3.54
N THR A 107 14.48 -13.05 3.53
CA THR A 107 14.56 -11.61 3.79
C THR A 107 14.07 -11.35 5.21
N GLU A 108 14.73 -10.43 5.90
CA GLU A 108 14.48 -10.11 7.30
C GLU A 108 14.38 -8.60 7.50
N MET A 109 13.76 -8.21 8.60
CA MET A 109 13.77 -6.88 9.16
C MET A 109 14.06 -7.00 10.64
N TRP A 110 14.97 -6.18 11.14
CA TRP A 110 15.36 -6.14 12.54
C TRP A 110 14.90 -4.84 13.17
N TYR A 111 14.05 -4.94 14.19
CA TYR A 111 13.72 -3.84 15.09
C TYR A 111 14.50 -4.01 16.40
N VAL A 112 15.28 -3.01 16.78
CA VAL A 112 16.09 -3.02 17.99
C VAL A 112 15.18 -2.73 19.19
N VAL A 113 14.91 -3.77 19.98
CA VAL A 113 14.08 -3.68 21.19
C VAL A 113 14.88 -3.07 22.34
N ASP A 114 16.12 -3.52 22.53
CA ASP A 114 17.06 -3.01 23.52
C ASP A 114 18.49 -3.10 22.96
N ALA A 115 19.37 -2.21 23.42
CA ALA A 115 20.76 -2.14 22.98
C ALA A 115 21.66 -1.67 24.13
N ALA A 116 22.64 -2.51 24.48
CA ALA A 116 23.71 -2.12 25.41
C ALA A 116 24.61 -1.03 24.78
N PRO A 117 25.33 -0.22 25.60
CA PRO A 117 26.27 0.76 25.07
C PRO A 117 27.31 0.13 24.11
N GLY A 118 27.43 0.71 22.91
CA GLY A 118 28.34 0.22 21.87
C GLY A 118 27.84 -0.99 21.08
N ALA A 119 26.63 -1.49 21.34
CA ALA A 119 25.98 -2.53 20.57
C ALA A 119 25.85 -2.12 19.10
N CYS A 120 25.96 -3.11 18.21
CA CYS A 120 26.02 -2.83 16.78
C CYS A 120 25.42 -3.96 15.95
N LEU A 121 25.12 -3.62 14.70
CA LEU A 121 24.77 -4.56 13.65
C LEU A 121 25.83 -4.51 12.55
N TYR A 122 26.10 -5.65 11.94
CA TYR A 122 26.86 -5.74 10.70
C TYR A 122 25.87 -5.94 9.55
N VAL A 123 25.79 -4.98 8.63
CA VAL A 123 24.76 -5.00 7.57
C VAL A 123 25.36 -4.74 6.19
N GLY A 124 25.60 -5.81 5.45
CA GLY A 124 26.14 -5.80 4.09
C GLY A 124 27.59 -5.32 4.00
N LEU A 125 28.17 -5.41 2.81
CA LEU A 125 29.55 -4.99 2.54
C LEU A 125 29.66 -3.46 2.46
N ARG A 126 30.72 -2.89 3.05
CA ARG A 126 31.03 -1.45 2.96
C ARG A 126 31.40 -1.00 1.55
N GLU A 127 32.14 -1.85 0.87
CA GLU A 127 32.67 -1.66 -0.47
C GLU A 127 32.47 -2.97 -1.24
N PRO A 128 32.37 -2.94 -2.58
CA PRO A 128 32.28 -4.18 -3.35
C PRO A 128 33.46 -5.11 -3.04
N ALA A 129 33.18 -6.38 -2.83
CA ALA A 129 34.19 -7.40 -2.54
C ALA A 129 33.88 -8.66 -3.33
N ASP A 130 34.84 -9.12 -4.14
CA ASP A 130 34.66 -10.35 -4.90
C ASP A 130 34.57 -11.59 -3.98
N PRO A 131 34.03 -12.71 -4.48
CA PRO A 131 33.87 -13.93 -3.69
C PRO A 131 35.19 -14.50 -3.13
N ALA A 132 36.33 -14.28 -3.80
CA ALA A 132 37.63 -14.79 -3.35
C ALA A 132 38.13 -14.01 -2.12
N ARG A 133 37.95 -12.69 -2.11
CA ARG A 133 38.24 -11.81 -0.96
C ARG A 133 37.34 -12.14 0.23
N ILE A 134 36.03 -12.34 0.00
CA ILE A 134 35.09 -12.74 1.06
C ILE A 134 35.53 -14.08 1.65
N ARG A 135 35.81 -15.09 0.81
CA ARG A 135 36.32 -16.40 1.24
C ARG A 135 37.58 -16.28 2.10
N ALA A 136 38.58 -15.55 1.63
CA ALA A 136 39.84 -15.41 2.34
C ALA A 136 39.63 -14.80 3.73
N SER A 137 38.85 -13.71 3.81
CA SER A 137 38.54 -13.03 5.07
C SER A 137 37.69 -13.86 6.03
N ALA A 138 36.86 -14.76 5.51
CA ALA A 138 36.09 -15.71 6.31
C ALA A 138 36.98 -16.77 6.97
N LEU A 139 38.00 -17.24 6.25
CA LEU A 139 38.92 -18.28 6.70
C LEU A 139 40.00 -17.75 7.66
N ASP A 140 40.46 -16.52 7.47
CA ASP A 140 41.48 -15.89 8.32
C ASP A 140 40.90 -15.09 9.51
N GLY A 141 39.56 -14.99 9.60
CA GLY A 141 38.85 -14.35 10.69
C GLY A 141 38.71 -12.83 10.60
N THR A 142 39.01 -12.22 9.44
CA THR A 142 38.94 -10.77 9.22
C THR A 142 37.64 -10.29 8.54
N LEU A 143 36.68 -11.18 8.25
CA LEU A 143 35.47 -10.87 7.47
C LEU A 143 34.66 -9.66 7.98
N THR A 144 34.54 -9.46 9.29
CA THR A 144 33.80 -8.32 9.86
C THR A 144 34.37 -6.96 9.45
N SER A 145 35.66 -6.89 9.08
CA SER A 145 36.29 -5.66 8.58
C SER A 145 35.75 -5.20 7.22
N LEU A 146 35.15 -6.12 6.45
CA LEU A 146 34.53 -5.83 5.16
C LEU A 146 33.10 -5.31 5.30
N LEU A 147 32.47 -5.48 6.46
CA LEU A 147 31.05 -5.20 6.69
C LEU A 147 30.80 -3.80 7.24
N ASN A 148 29.61 -3.25 6.97
CA ASN A 148 29.19 -2.02 7.62
C ASN A 148 28.85 -2.31 9.08
N ARG A 149 29.71 -1.85 10.00
CA ARG A 149 29.39 -1.84 11.43
C ARG A 149 28.56 -0.60 11.75
N VAL A 150 27.31 -0.80 12.14
CA VAL A 150 26.36 0.26 12.46
C VAL A 150 26.06 0.19 13.95
N GLU A 151 26.37 1.25 14.69
CA GLU A 151 25.94 1.39 16.08
C GLU A 151 24.42 1.61 16.15
N VAL A 152 23.78 0.98 17.11
CA VAL A 152 22.31 0.92 17.20
C VAL A 152 21.77 1.31 18.56
N HIS A 153 20.54 1.80 18.57
CA HIS A 153 19.80 2.16 19.76
C HIS A 153 18.41 1.53 19.72
N ALA A 154 17.77 1.37 20.89
CA ALA A 154 16.38 0.93 20.97
C ALA A 154 15.48 1.82 20.10
N GLY A 155 14.63 1.19 19.28
CA GLY A 155 13.77 1.86 18.30
C GLY A 155 14.32 1.95 16.88
N ASP A 156 15.60 1.64 16.65
CA ASP A 156 16.16 1.53 15.31
C ASP A 156 15.59 0.30 14.56
N ALA A 157 15.43 0.41 13.24
CA ALA A 157 14.93 -0.62 12.36
C ALA A 157 15.77 -0.72 11.07
N TYR A 158 16.05 -1.94 10.62
CA TYR A 158 16.86 -2.22 9.43
C TYR A 158 16.27 -3.33 8.59
N LEU A 159 16.28 -3.15 7.27
CA LEU A 159 15.96 -4.22 6.31
C LEU A 159 17.23 -4.99 5.94
N ILE A 160 17.11 -6.32 5.92
CA ILE A 160 18.12 -7.28 5.52
C ILE A 160 17.57 -8.09 4.33
N PRO A 161 17.71 -7.59 3.09
CA PRO A 161 17.32 -8.35 1.90
C PRO A 161 18.10 -9.67 1.80
N ALA A 162 17.47 -10.69 1.22
CA ALA A 162 18.17 -11.91 0.82
C ALA A 162 19.44 -11.58 0.01
N GLY A 163 20.53 -12.31 0.28
CA GLY A 163 21.86 -12.06 -0.26
C GLY A 163 22.72 -11.07 0.53
N THR A 164 22.15 -10.31 1.47
CA THR A 164 22.94 -9.39 2.31
C THR A 164 23.79 -10.17 3.31
N VAL A 165 25.11 -9.99 3.31
CA VAL A 165 25.99 -10.56 4.35
C VAL A 165 25.85 -9.75 5.63
N HIS A 166 25.49 -10.38 6.75
CA HIS A 166 25.13 -9.66 7.98
C HIS A 166 25.47 -10.44 9.26
N ALA A 167 25.41 -9.76 10.41
CA ALA A 167 25.46 -10.34 11.75
C ALA A 167 24.85 -9.38 12.78
N ILE A 168 24.26 -9.94 13.85
CA ILE A 168 23.88 -9.18 15.04
C ILE A 168 25.06 -9.17 16.01
N GLY A 169 25.51 -7.98 16.41
CA GLY A 169 26.57 -7.82 17.41
C GLY A 169 26.06 -8.01 18.84
N ALA A 170 26.99 -8.26 19.76
CA ALA A 170 26.71 -8.42 21.18
C ALA A 170 26.01 -7.19 21.78
N GLY A 171 25.14 -7.44 22.75
CA GLY A 171 24.39 -6.43 23.49
C GLY A 171 23.04 -6.04 22.89
N CYS A 172 22.64 -6.64 21.76
CA CYS A 172 21.37 -6.35 21.10
C CYS A 172 20.25 -7.30 21.56
N VAL A 173 19.06 -6.74 21.82
CA VAL A 173 17.78 -7.49 21.80
C VAL A 173 17.01 -7.05 20.56
N ILE A 174 16.69 -7.99 19.68
CA ILE A 174 16.08 -7.72 18.36
C ILE A 174 14.72 -8.40 18.26
N CYS A 175 13.73 -7.70 17.71
CA CYS A 175 12.54 -8.28 17.12
C CYS A 175 12.79 -8.48 15.62
N GLU A 176 12.96 -9.73 15.21
CA GLU A 176 13.24 -10.14 13.84
C GLU A 176 11.94 -10.55 13.15
N ILE A 177 11.57 -9.82 12.10
CA ILE A 177 10.42 -10.09 11.24
C ILE A 177 10.99 -10.63 9.95
N GLN A 178 10.64 -11.85 9.56
CA GLN A 178 11.28 -12.52 8.44
C GLN A 178 10.30 -13.35 7.61
N GLN A 179 10.73 -13.72 6.41
CA GLN A 179 10.10 -14.82 5.69
C GLN A 179 10.07 -16.08 6.57
N ASN A 180 9.07 -16.94 6.42
CA ASN A 180 8.94 -18.18 7.20
C ASN A 180 9.96 -19.25 6.78
N SER A 181 11.25 -18.97 7.01
CA SER A 181 12.41 -19.76 6.59
C SER A 181 13.46 -19.81 7.71
N ASN A 182 14.08 -20.97 7.90
CA ASN A 182 15.18 -21.15 8.84
C ASN A 182 16.53 -21.38 8.16
N ILE A 183 16.66 -21.02 6.87
CA ILE A 183 17.89 -21.26 6.09
C ILE A 183 18.95 -20.22 6.43
N THR A 184 20.13 -20.67 6.83
CA THR A 184 21.26 -19.80 7.17
C THR A 184 22.56 -20.37 6.63
N TYR A 185 23.24 -19.64 5.74
CA TYR A 185 24.60 -19.98 5.32
C TYR A 185 25.62 -19.17 6.11
N ARG A 186 26.38 -19.87 6.93
CA ARG A 186 27.38 -19.28 7.81
C ARG A 186 28.70 -19.04 7.09
N LEU A 187 29.16 -17.79 7.04
CA LEU A 187 30.47 -17.43 6.51
C LEU A 187 31.56 -17.45 7.59
N TYR A 188 31.28 -16.91 8.76
CA TYR A 188 32.26 -16.79 9.84
C TYR A 188 31.61 -16.91 11.21
N ASP A 189 32.27 -17.63 12.13
CA ASP A 189 31.69 -17.96 13.45
C ASP A 189 32.58 -17.56 14.64
N HIS A 190 33.53 -16.64 14.45
CA HIS A 190 34.49 -16.23 15.49
C HIS A 190 35.32 -17.38 16.08
N GLY A 191 35.57 -18.42 15.29
CA GLY A 191 36.32 -19.60 15.73
C GLY A 191 35.62 -20.44 16.81
N ARG A 192 34.30 -20.27 17.01
CA ARG A 192 33.55 -20.97 18.06
C ARG A 192 33.58 -22.49 17.89
N ILE A 193 33.79 -23.16 19.02
CA ILE A 193 33.75 -24.61 19.14
C ILE A 193 32.32 -25.06 19.49
N GLY A 194 31.82 -26.03 18.74
CA GLY A 194 30.50 -26.62 18.95
C GLY A 194 30.45 -27.58 20.14
N PRO A 195 29.25 -28.07 20.50
CA PRO A 195 29.09 -29.06 21.57
C PRO A 195 29.84 -30.38 21.34
N ASP A 196 30.21 -30.67 20.09
CA ASP A 196 30.99 -31.84 19.68
C ASP A 196 32.52 -31.65 19.83
N GLY A 197 32.96 -30.49 20.34
CA GLY A 197 34.36 -30.16 20.53
C GLY A 197 35.10 -29.75 19.25
N LYS A 198 34.39 -29.55 18.12
CA LYS A 198 34.99 -29.14 16.84
C LYS A 198 34.58 -27.70 16.48
N PRO A 199 35.35 -27.00 15.63
CA PRO A 199 34.89 -25.74 15.05
C PRO A 199 33.53 -25.94 14.36
N ARG A 200 32.59 -25.04 14.61
CA ARG A 200 31.25 -25.14 14.00
C ARG A 200 31.36 -25.01 12.48
N GLN A 201 30.53 -25.77 11.77
CA GLN A 201 30.53 -25.81 10.31
C GLN A 201 30.29 -24.42 9.70
N LEU A 202 31.13 -24.08 8.72
CA LEU A 202 30.94 -22.96 7.81
C LEU A 202 30.36 -23.48 6.48
N HIS A 203 29.55 -22.65 5.83
CA HIS A 203 28.86 -22.93 4.58
C HIS A 203 29.35 -21.99 3.48
N ILE A 204 30.68 -21.85 3.35
CA ILE A 204 31.30 -20.79 2.54
C ILE A 204 30.85 -20.85 1.08
N ASP A 205 30.83 -22.03 0.47
CA ASP A 205 30.48 -22.17 -0.95
C ASP A 205 29.02 -21.78 -1.21
N ASP A 206 28.09 -22.27 -0.38
CA ASP A 206 26.67 -21.91 -0.47
C ASP A 206 26.43 -20.44 -0.16
N ALA A 207 27.13 -19.89 0.83
CA ALA A 207 27.03 -18.48 1.18
C ALA A 207 27.48 -17.58 0.02
N LEU A 208 28.61 -17.89 -0.62
CA LEU A 208 29.12 -17.13 -1.76
C LEU A 208 28.23 -17.27 -2.99
N ALA A 209 27.49 -18.38 -3.13
CA ALA A 209 26.55 -18.56 -4.22
C ALA A 209 25.31 -17.66 -4.14
N VAL A 210 25.03 -17.10 -2.96
CA VAL A 210 23.85 -16.26 -2.72
C VAL A 210 24.18 -14.84 -2.26
N ALA A 211 25.42 -14.57 -1.86
CA ALA A 211 25.83 -13.27 -1.37
C ALA A 211 25.83 -12.21 -2.48
N ASP A 212 25.21 -11.07 -2.18
CA ASP A 212 25.43 -9.84 -2.94
C ASP A 212 26.83 -9.31 -2.63
N THR A 213 27.67 -9.26 -3.66
CA THR A 213 29.06 -8.81 -3.58
C THR A 213 29.23 -7.29 -3.75
N GLY A 214 28.13 -6.58 -4.01
CA GLY A 214 28.10 -5.12 -4.11
C GLY A 214 28.22 -4.42 -2.76
N ALA A 215 28.50 -3.12 -2.79
CA ALA A 215 28.39 -2.29 -1.59
C ALA A 215 26.91 -2.14 -1.20
N TYR A 216 26.61 -2.35 0.07
CA TYR A 216 25.27 -2.17 0.62
C TYR A 216 25.26 -0.94 1.52
N ARG A 217 24.22 -0.11 1.37
CA ARG A 217 23.94 0.98 2.31
C ARG A 217 22.79 0.54 3.20
N ALA A 218 23.06 0.44 4.50
CA ALA A 218 22.05 0.11 5.49
C ALA A 218 20.84 1.05 5.35
N ARG A 219 19.68 0.47 5.06
CA ARG A 219 18.42 1.19 4.89
C ARG A 219 17.78 1.37 6.25
N ARG A 220 17.35 2.60 6.55
CA ARG A 220 16.61 2.98 7.76
C ARG A 220 15.34 3.73 7.36
N PRO A 221 14.19 3.46 7.98
CA PRO A 221 12.98 4.24 7.72
C PRO A 221 13.16 5.69 8.21
N SER A 222 12.47 6.64 7.58
CA SER A 222 12.62 8.07 7.90
C SER A 222 11.93 8.50 9.21
N ALA A 223 10.90 7.77 9.65
CA ALA A 223 10.06 8.15 10.80
C ALA A 223 9.78 6.97 11.77
N GLN A 224 10.83 6.24 12.16
CA GLN A 224 10.73 4.95 12.88
C GLN A 224 10.05 5.01 14.25
N THR A 225 10.05 6.17 14.90
CA THR A 225 9.58 6.37 16.27
C THR A 225 8.18 7.00 16.36
N ALA A 226 7.54 7.31 15.23
CA ALA A 226 6.17 7.81 15.22
C ALA A 226 5.15 6.70 15.52
N ASP A 227 3.98 7.09 16.01
CA ASP A 227 2.82 6.19 16.11
C ASP A 227 2.27 5.88 14.71
N GLY A 228 2.02 4.61 14.43
CA GLY A 228 1.58 4.15 13.10
C GLY A 228 2.68 4.17 12.04
N ALA A 229 3.95 4.37 12.42
CA ALA A 229 5.06 4.41 11.50
C ALA A 229 5.24 3.06 10.78
N LEU A 230 5.20 3.08 9.45
CA LEU A 230 5.68 1.96 8.65
C LEU A 230 7.19 1.85 8.83
N LEU A 231 7.66 0.67 9.25
CA LEU A 231 9.08 0.36 9.30
C LEU A 231 9.52 -0.13 7.91
N PHE A 232 9.05 -1.30 7.49
CA PHE A 232 9.34 -1.84 6.17
C PHE A 232 8.16 -2.66 5.62
N ALA A 233 8.13 -2.78 4.31
CA ALA A 233 7.12 -3.47 3.55
C ALA A 233 7.77 -4.26 2.40
N ASN A 234 7.34 -5.50 2.21
CA ASN A 234 7.63 -6.33 1.04
C ASN A 234 6.46 -7.31 0.85
N LYS A 235 6.49 -8.14 -0.20
CA LYS A 235 5.35 -9.06 -0.46
C LYS A 235 5.09 -10.10 0.63
N TYR A 236 6.07 -10.41 1.49
CA TYR A 236 5.94 -11.42 2.53
C TYR A 236 5.45 -10.83 3.85
N PHE A 237 5.92 -9.64 4.19
CA PHE A 237 5.54 -8.97 5.42
C PHE A 237 5.56 -7.45 5.31
N THR A 238 4.69 -6.86 6.12
CA THR A 238 4.67 -5.46 6.52
C THR A 238 4.92 -5.40 8.00
N ALA A 239 5.72 -4.45 8.46
CA ALA A 239 5.92 -4.20 9.87
C ALA A 239 5.75 -2.71 10.18
N SER A 240 4.91 -2.41 11.16
CA SER A 240 4.65 -1.05 11.62
C SER A 240 4.79 -0.95 13.13
N ARG A 241 5.19 0.22 13.61
CA ARG A 241 5.26 0.55 15.02
C ARG A 241 3.98 1.26 15.47
N LEU A 242 3.42 0.80 16.58
CA LEU A 242 2.18 1.32 17.16
C LEU A 242 2.40 1.71 18.62
N ILE A 243 1.92 2.88 19.02
CA ILE A 243 1.96 3.36 20.41
C ILE A 243 0.54 3.32 20.97
N VAL A 244 0.31 2.55 22.03
CA VAL A 244 -0.94 2.57 22.78
C VAL A 244 -0.71 3.38 24.05
N SER A 245 -1.57 4.37 24.28
CA SER A 245 -1.68 5.06 25.57
C SER A 245 -3.17 5.24 25.88
N GLY A 246 -3.61 4.73 27.01
CA GLY A 246 -5.04 4.60 27.33
C GLY A 246 -5.70 3.50 26.51
N THR A 247 -6.88 3.75 25.96
CA THR A 247 -7.66 2.77 25.19
C THR A 247 -7.70 3.16 23.71
N ARG A 248 -7.35 2.20 22.84
CA ARG A 248 -7.45 2.33 21.38
C ARG A 248 -8.16 1.11 20.79
N THR A 249 -8.79 1.29 19.64
CA THR A 249 -9.44 0.22 18.89
C THR A 249 -8.88 0.14 17.48
N PHE A 250 -8.76 -1.09 16.98
CA PHE A 250 -8.28 -1.36 15.62
C PHE A 250 -9.17 -2.42 14.98
N THR A 251 -9.66 -2.14 13.78
CA THR A 251 -10.41 -3.12 13.00
C THR A 251 -9.41 -4.00 12.23
N ALA A 252 -9.49 -5.31 12.44
CA ALA A 252 -8.83 -6.29 11.59
C ALA A 252 -9.53 -6.31 10.23
N ASP A 253 -8.77 -6.58 9.18
CA ASP A 253 -9.28 -6.78 7.83
C ASP A 253 -9.30 -8.27 7.51
N LYS A 254 -9.92 -8.64 6.39
CA LYS A 254 -9.98 -10.03 5.92
C LYS A 254 -8.80 -10.41 5.02
N GLY A 255 -7.87 -9.48 4.78
CA GLY A 255 -6.71 -9.67 3.92
C GLY A 255 -5.62 -10.47 4.63
N SER A 256 -5.33 -10.16 5.89
CA SER A 256 -4.30 -10.87 6.66
C SER A 256 -4.54 -10.84 8.16
N PHE A 257 -4.10 -11.90 8.84
CA PHE A 257 -3.88 -11.88 10.29
C PHE A 257 -2.84 -10.81 10.67
N ARG A 258 -2.77 -10.48 11.96
CA ARG A 258 -1.72 -9.62 12.53
C ARG A 258 -1.00 -10.34 13.67
N CYS A 259 0.33 -10.34 13.61
CA CYS A 259 1.17 -10.66 14.77
C CYS A 259 1.51 -9.36 15.50
N VAL A 260 1.07 -9.22 16.74
CA VAL A 260 1.31 -8.03 17.57
C VAL A 260 2.32 -8.39 18.66
N THR A 261 3.53 -7.84 18.55
CA THR A 261 4.63 -8.07 19.52
C THR A 261 4.79 -6.85 20.41
N CYS A 262 4.63 -7.00 21.72
CA CYS A 262 4.87 -5.93 22.68
C CYS A 262 6.36 -5.82 22.96
N VAL A 263 6.97 -4.70 22.58
CA VAL A 263 8.42 -4.49 22.72
C VAL A 263 8.75 -3.61 23.93
N CYS A 264 7.78 -2.86 24.45
CA CYS A 264 7.94 -2.04 25.64
C CYS A 264 6.58 -1.79 26.30
N GLY A 265 6.57 -1.67 27.64
CA GLY A 265 5.38 -1.34 28.41
C GLY A 265 4.50 -2.54 28.76
N ALA A 266 3.27 -2.26 29.18
CA ALA A 266 2.30 -3.26 29.60
C ALA A 266 0.86 -2.76 29.44
N GLY A 267 -0.07 -3.69 29.34
CA GLY A 267 -1.46 -3.42 29.06
C GLY A 267 -2.28 -4.68 28.83
N VAL A 268 -3.32 -4.56 28.03
CA VAL A 268 -4.30 -5.60 27.73
C VAL A 268 -4.66 -5.54 26.25
N ILE A 269 -4.75 -6.68 25.59
CA ILE A 269 -5.28 -6.82 24.23
C ILE A 269 -6.47 -7.79 24.30
N ASP A 270 -7.66 -7.31 23.92
CA ASP A 270 -8.93 -8.05 23.99
C ASP A 270 -9.14 -8.78 25.33
N GLY A 271 -8.95 -8.06 26.44
CA GLY A 271 -9.10 -8.60 27.79
C GLY A 271 -7.96 -9.51 28.26
N THR A 272 -6.94 -9.78 27.43
CA THR A 272 -5.79 -10.63 27.77
C THR A 272 -4.57 -9.79 28.12
N GLY A 273 -3.94 -10.08 29.27
CA GLY A 273 -2.78 -9.33 29.76
C GLY A 273 -1.55 -9.42 28.84
N CYS A 274 -0.95 -8.26 28.58
CA CYS A 274 0.17 -8.04 27.68
C CYS A 274 1.29 -7.27 28.40
N ARG A 275 2.53 -7.71 28.26
CA ARG A 275 3.74 -7.00 28.71
C ARG A 275 4.83 -7.08 27.65
N ALA A 276 5.88 -6.27 27.79
CA ALA A 276 7.07 -6.38 26.97
C ALA A 276 7.57 -7.83 26.88
N GLY A 277 7.80 -8.29 25.66
CA GLY A 277 8.11 -9.67 25.32
C GLY A 277 6.91 -10.46 24.81
N ASP A 278 5.67 -10.14 25.19
CA ASP A 278 4.50 -10.92 24.75
C ASP A 278 4.16 -10.69 23.27
N SER A 279 3.65 -11.74 22.63
CA SER A 279 3.14 -11.69 21.25
C SER A 279 1.72 -12.24 21.16
N PHE A 280 0.94 -11.69 20.23
CA PHE A 280 -0.45 -12.06 20.00
C PHE A 280 -0.71 -12.33 18.53
N PHE A 281 -1.56 -13.31 18.26
CA PHE A 281 -2.16 -13.56 16.95
C PHE A 281 -3.57 -12.99 16.93
N ILE A 282 -3.79 -12.03 16.03
CA ILE A 282 -5.11 -11.44 15.75
C ILE A 282 -5.57 -11.99 14.39
N PRO A 283 -6.69 -12.72 14.31
CA PRO A 283 -7.17 -13.32 13.06
C PRO A 283 -7.66 -12.27 12.05
N ALA A 284 -7.71 -12.64 10.78
CA ALA A 284 -8.26 -11.83 9.69
C ALA A 284 -9.81 -11.79 9.69
N ASP A 285 -10.42 -11.48 10.84
CA ASP A 285 -11.84 -11.72 11.10
C ASP A 285 -12.78 -10.56 10.69
N GLY A 286 -12.23 -9.38 10.39
CA GLY A 286 -13.03 -8.19 10.09
C GLY A 286 -13.61 -7.49 11.33
N LEU A 287 -13.21 -7.89 12.54
CA LEU A 287 -13.75 -7.38 13.80
C LEU A 287 -12.89 -6.25 14.38
N THR A 288 -13.47 -5.51 15.32
CA THR A 288 -12.77 -4.48 16.07
C THR A 288 -12.18 -5.06 17.35
N HIS A 289 -10.89 -4.84 17.55
CA HIS A 289 -10.10 -5.29 18.70
C HIS A 289 -9.69 -4.11 19.57
N THR A 290 -9.62 -4.32 20.88
CA THR A 290 -9.37 -3.28 21.89
C THR A 290 -8.01 -3.46 22.55
N TYR A 291 -7.26 -2.37 22.63
CA TYR A 291 -5.88 -2.30 23.09
C TYR A 291 -5.83 -1.26 24.20
N GLU A 292 -5.44 -1.66 25.40
CA GLU A 292 -5.49 -0.82 26.60
C GLU A 292 -4.15 -0.81 27.32
N GLY A 293 -3.74 0.35 27.86
CA GLY A 293 -2.52 0.51 28.66
C GLY A 293 -1.51 1.44 28.01
N ASP A 294 -0.24 1.29 28.38
CA ASP A 294 0.88 2.06 27.84
C ASP A 294 1.91 1.09 27.25
N MET A 295 1.85 0.91 25.93
CA MET A 295 2.61 -0.11 25.20
C MET A 295 3.20 0.44 23.91
N THR A 296 4.40 0.00 23.58
CA THR A 296 4.93 0.07 22.20
C THR A 296 4.84 -1.31 21.58
N LEU A 297 4.19 -1.39 20.43
CA LEU A 297 3.90 -2.64 19.73
C LEU A 297 4.54 -2.62 18.34
N ILE A 298 5.05 -3.77 17.90
CA ILE A 298 5.40 -4.04 16.51
C ILE A 298 4.31 -4.92 15.94
N VAL A 299 3.61 -4.41 14.93
CA VAL A 299 2.51 -5.10 14.25
C VAL A 299 3.01 -5.59 12.90
N SER A 300 2.97 -6.91 12.70
CA SER A 300 3.39 -7.55 11.45
C SER A 300 2.22 -8.26 10.77
N ALA A 301 2.11 -8.14 9.45
CA ALA A 301 1.04 -8.75 8.65
C ALA A 301 1.54 -9.06 7.23
N ASN A 302 0.79 -9.85 6.45
CA ASN A 302 1.04 -10.04 5.02
C ASN A 302 0.14 -9.11 4.18
N ARG A 303 0.74 -8.28 3.32
CA ARG A 303 0.02 -7.33 2.48
C ARG A 303 0.35 -7.52 1.01
N LYS A 304 -0.59 -7.16 0.15
CA LYS A 304 -0.35 -7.03 -1.29
C LYS A 304 -0.05 -5.58 -1.60
N TYR A 305 0.87 -5.36 -2.52
CA TYR A 305 1.26 -4.03 -2.97
C TYR A 305 1.11 -3.91 -4.47
N ALA A 306 0.78 -2.72 -4.95
CA ALA A 306 0.72 -2.43 -6.37
C ALA A 306 1.14 -0.99 -6.65
N VAL A 307 1.73 -0.77 -7.83
CA VAL A 307 2.00 0.59 -8.32
C VAL A 307 0.74 1.07 -9.04
N GLY A 308 0.22 2.23 -8.64
CA GLY A 308 -0.85 2.92 -9.34
C GLY A 308 -0.31 4.15 -10.07
N ILE A 309 -0.70 4.32 -11.33
CA ILE A 309 -0.34 5.47 -12.17
C ILE A 309 -1.61 6.17 -12.64
N ASP A 310 -1.70 7.47 -12.38
CA ASP A 310 -2.73 8.38 -12.91
C ASP A 310 -2.09 9.24 -14.01
N LEU A 311 -2.35 8.88 -15.27
CA LEU A 311 -1.79 9.56 -16.44
C LEU A 311 -2.63 10.80 -16.78
N GLY A 312 -2.33 11.92 -16.13
CA GLY A 312 -2.95 13.21 -16.45
C GLY A 312 -2.34 13.89 -17.69
N GLY A 313 -3.05 14.89 -18.23
CA GLY A 313 -2.56 15.66 -19.37
C GLY A 313 -1.32 16.52 -19.06
N THR A 314 -1.12 16.93 -17.81
CA THR A 314 0.02 17.78 -17.39
C THR A 314 1.07 17.02 -16.58
N PHE A 315 0.63 16.15 -15.66
CA PHE A 315 1.49 15.35 -14.81
C PHE A 315 1.04 13.89 -14.83
N ILE A 316 2.02 13.00 -14.84
CA ILE A 316 1.89 11.59 -14.49
C ILE A 316 2.08 11.53 -12.98
N LYS A 317 1.07 11.09 -12.25
CA LYS A 317 1.15 10.87 -10.80
C LYS A 317 1.25 9.39 -10.54
N GLY A 318 2.03 9.00 -9.54
CA GLY A 318 2.19 7.60 -9.19
C GLY A 318 2.30 7.39 -7.69
N GLY A 319 2.00 6.17 -7.26
CA GLY A 319 2.24 5.74 -5.90
C GLY A 319 2.23 4.23 -5.75
N ILE A 320 2.89 3.73 -4.72
CA ILE A 320 2.76 2.35 -4.27
C ILE A 320 1.75 2.35 -3.14
N ALA A 321 0.74 1.50 -3.23
CA ALA A 321 -0.25 1.33 -2.18
C ALA A 321 -0.37 -0.14 -1.78
N ASP A 322 -0.84 -0.38 -0.55
CA ASP A 322 -1.30 -1.69 -0.12
C ASP A 322 -2.78 -1.95 -0.44
N ASP A 323 -3.24 -3.17 -0.18
CA ASP A 323 -4.61 -3.63 -0.39
C ASP A 323 -5.64 -3.04 0.59
N LEU A 324 -5.21 -2.16 1.50
CA LEU A 324 -6.07 -1.34 2.35
C LEU A 324 -6.10 0.13 1.91
N GLY A 325 -5.35 0.49 0.86
CA GLY A 325 -5.25 1.85 0.34
C GLY A 325 -4.22 2.73 1.06
N ASN A 326 -3.37 2.16 1.91
CA ASN A 326 -2.28 2.91 2.53
C ASN A 326 -1.18 3.16 1.49
N VAL A 327 -0.79 4.43 1.34
CA VAL A 327 0.25 4.84 0.38
C VAL A 327 1.63 4.71 1.03
N ILE A 328 2.50 3.91 0.42
CA ILE A 328 3.88 3.64 0.86
C ILE A 328 4.86 4.67 0.29
N ALA A 329 4.74 4.94 -1.02
CA ALA A 329 5.52 5.94 -1.73
C ALA A 329 4.63 6.68 -2.73
N LYS A 330 4.97 7.92 -3.04
CA LYS A 330 4.25 8.76 -4.02
C LYS A 330 5.21 9.66 -4.77
N GLY A 331 4.90 9.94 -6.02
CA GLY A 331 5.72 10.77 -6.89
C GLY A 331 4.90 11.33 -8.04
N LYS A 332 5.51 12.26 -8.78
CA LYS A 332 4.93 12.77 -10.02
C LYS A 332 6.04 13.25 -10.95
N VAL A 333 5.80 13.13 -12.24
CA VAL A 333 6.65 13.68 -13.31
C VAL A 333 5.79 14.43 -14.33
N PRO A 334 6.33 15.43 -15.05
CA PRO A 334 5.60 16.05 -16.15
C PRO A 334 5.23 15.01 -17.21
N THR A 335 4.02 15.09 -17.76
CA THR A 335 3.58 14.19 -18.84
C THR A 335 4.37 14.42 -20.11
N GLY A 336 4.70 15.68 -20.42
CA GLY A 336 5.32 16.11 -21.67
C GLY A 336 4.34 16.06 -22.83
N SER A 337 3.27 16.86 -22.75
CA SER A 337 2.23 16.91 -23.77
C SER A 337 2.82 17.30 -25.13
N GLY A 338 2.60 16.47 -26.15
CA GLY A 338 3.18 16.65 -27.50
C GLY A 338 4.43 15.82 -27.77
N ASP A 339 4.98 15.14 -26.76
CA ASP A 339 6.00 14.11 -26.97
C ASP A 339 5.38 12.83 -27.54
N ASP A 340 6.24 12.00 -28.14
CA ASP A 340 5.87 10.68 -28.62
C ASP A 340 5.42 9.76 -27.47
N ALA A 341 4.51 8.84 -27.78
CA ALA A 341 3.87 7.96 -26.80
C ALA A 341 4.88 7.05 -26.07
N ASP A 342 5.94 6.62 -26.77
CA ASP A 342 7.04 5.85 -26.18
C ASP A 342 7.81 6.65 -25.12
N ALA A 343 7.98 7.96 -25.31
CA ALA A 343 8.63 8.82 -24.31
C ALA A 343 7.80 8.93 -23.03
N VAL A 344 6.48 8.95 -23.15
CA VAL A 344 5.57 8.93 -21.98
C VAL A 344 5.65 7.57 -21.27
N ALA A 345 5.70 6.45 -22.00
CA ALA A 345 5.89 5.14 -21.41
C ALA A 345 7.23 5.02 -20.65
N ALA A 346 8.32 5.58 -21.20
CA ALA A 346 9.62 5.66 -20.52
C ALA A 346 9.56 6.47 -19.22
N ARG A 347 8.80 7.57 -19.19
CA ARG A 347 8.58 8.36 -17.95
C ARG A 347 7.79 7.59 -16.90
N ILE A 348 6.78 6.82 -17.32
CA ILE A 348 6.03 5.94 -16.41
C ILE A 348 6.99 4.92 -15.80
N ALA A 349 7.81 4.25 -16.63
CA ALA A 349 8.77 3.27 -16.15
C ALA A 349 9.81 3.88 -15.19
N GLY A 350 10.33 5.06 -15.48
CA GLY A 350 11.22 5.81 -14.59
C GLY A 350 10.55 6.14 -13.24
N LEU A 351 9.32 6.63 -13.27
CA LEU A 351 8.55 6.90 -12.05
C LEU A 351 8.30 5.62 -11.23
N CYS A 352 8.03 4.48 -11.88
CA CYS A 352 7.91 3.19 -11.18
C CYS A 352 9.22 2.81 -10.47
N ALA A 353 10.37 2.99 -11.12
CA ALA A 353 11.68 2.72 -10.53
C ALA A 353 11.97 3.61 -9.32
N ASP A 354 11.68 4.92 -9.44
CA ASP A 354 11.83 5.88 -8.35
C ASP A 354 10.95 5.51 -7.15
N LEU A 355 9.67 5.17 -7.39
CA LEU A 355 8.74 4.75 -6.35
C LEU A 355 9.20 3.49 -5.60
N LEU A 356 9.68 2.47 -6.32
CA LEU A 356 10.21 1.25 -5.72
C LEU A 356 11.44 1.54 -4.87
N SER A 357 12.36 2.36 -5.38
CA SER A 357 13.55 2.79 -4.65
C SER A 357 13.19 3.52 -3.36
N ASP A 358 12.29 4.50 -3.43
CA ASP A 358 11.83 5.29 -2.28
C ASP A 358 11.13 4.43 -1.22
N ALA A 359 10.34 3.44 -1.67
CA ALA A 359 9.67 2.48 -0.78
C ALA A 359 10.62 1.41 -0.21
N CYS A 360 11.89 1.39 -0.63
CA CYS A 360 12.84 0.32 -0.34
C CYS A 360 12.38 -1.07 -0.83
N MET A 361 11.55 -1.10 -1.87
CA MET A 361 10.96 -2.31 -2.46
C MET A 361 11.63 -2.68 -3.80
N THR A 362 11.39 -3.90 -4.24
CA THR A 362 11.82 -4.43 -5.54
C THR A 362 10.61 -4.73 -6.43
N ALA A 363 10.84 -4.97 -7.72
CA ALA A 363 9.79 -5.38 -8.64
C ALA A 363 9.04 -6.64 -8.16
N ASP A 364 9.75 -7.55 -7.49
CA ASP A 364 9.18 -8.79 -6.93
C ASP A 364 8.25 -8.55 -5.74
N ASP A 365 8.23 -7.36 -5.16
CA ASP A 365 7.42 -7.01 -3.98
C ASP A 365 6.04 -6.45 -4.34
N VAL A 366 5.81 -6.11 -5.61
CA VAL A 366 4.54 -5.55 -6.10
C VAL A 366 3.87 -6.51 -7.08
N ALA A 367 2.54 -6.58 -7.05
CA ALA A 367 1.74 -7.43 -7.94
C ALA A 367 1.82 -6.97 -9.40
N GLY A 368 2.01 -5.68 -9.63
CA GLY A 368 2.15 -5.08 -10.96
C GLY A 368 1.89 -3.57 -10.95
N VAL A 369 1.77 -3.01 -12.16
CA VAL A 369 1.48 -1.59 -12.41
C VAL A 369 0.07 -1.46 -12.96
N GLY A 370 -0.77 -0.67 -12.30
CA GLY A 370 -2.06 -0.24 -12.84
C GLY A 370 -1.95 1.17 -13.39
N ILE A 371 -2.58 1.45 -14.54
CA ILE A 371 -2.52 2.76 -15.18
C ILE A 371 -3.94 3.23 -15.52
N GLY A 372 -4.36 4.35 -14.93
CA GLY A 372 -5.51 5.13 -15.38
C GLY A 372 -5.11 6.04 -16.53
N VAL A 373 -5.77 5.91 -17.68
CA VAL A 373 -5.44 6.63 -18.90
C VAL A 373 -6.69 7.36 -19.44
N PRO A 374 -6.60 8.64 -19.81
CA PRO A 374 -7.71 9.36 -20.41
C PRO A 374 -7.98 8.85 -21.83
N GLY A 375 -9.26 8.65 -22.15
CA GLY A 375 -9.72 8.26 -23.48
C GLY A 375 -10.40 6.89 -23.50
N MET A 376 -10.56 6.34 -24.70
CA MET A 376 -11.16 5.04 -24.95
C MET A 376 -10.08 3.95 -24.87
N ILE A 377 -10.25 3.02 -23.95
CA ILE A 377 -9.24 2.01 -23.60
C ILE A 377 -9.76 0.63 -23.93
N ASP A 378 -8.99 -0.15 -24.70
CA ASP A 378 -9.20 -1.60 -24.83
C ASP A 378 -8.41 -2.28 -23.71
N THR A 379 -9.09 -2.63 -22.62
CA THR A 379 -8.46 -3.20 -21.42
C THR A 379 -8.01 -4.65 -21.63
N VAL A 380 -8.55 -5.34 -22.65
CA VAL A 380 -8.15 -6.71 -23.01
C VAL A 380 -6.81 -6.69 -23.77
N ARG A 381 -6.73 -5.85 -24.81
CA ARG A 381 -5.48 -5.69 -25.59
C ARG A 381 -4.43 -4.86 -24.86
N GLY A 382 -4.85 -4.01 -23.92
CA GLY A 382 -3.97 -3.08 -23.23
C GLY A 382 -3.56 -1.91 -24.12
N GLU A 383 -4.52 -1.38 -24.87
CA GLU A 383 -4.30 -0.34 -25.87
C GLU A 383 -5.14 0.91 -25.59
N VAL A 384 -4.54 2.08 -25.80
CA VAL A 384 -5.26 3.35 -25.89
C VAL A 384 -5.78 3.48 -27.32
N VAL A 385 -7.04 3.12 -27.53
CA VAL A 385 -7.68 3.17 -28.86
C VAL A 385 -7.69 4.61 -29.37
N TYR A 386 -8.10 5.54 -28.50
CA TYR A 386 -8.12 6.96 -28.81
C TYR A 386 -8.04 7.81 -27.54
N SER A 387 -7.16 8.82 -27.56
CA SER A 387 -7.10 9.85 -26.51
C SER A 387 -6.90 11.23 -27.13
N ASN A 388 -7.94 12.06 -27.10
CA ASN A 388 -7.89 13.41 -27.66
C ASN A 388 -6.86 14.30 -26.95
N ASN A 389 -6.75 14.17 -25.62
CA ASN A 389 -5.89 15.02 -24.81
C ASN A 389 -4.40 14.68 -24.98
N LEU A 390 -4.09 13.41 -25.29
CA LEU A 390 -2.72 12.93 -25.54
C LEU A 390 -2.35 12.90 -27.02
N GLY A 391 -3.34 12.99 -27.92
CA GLY A 391 -3.13 12.87 -29.36
C GLY A 391 -2.80 11.44 -29.81
N TRP A 392 -3.19 10.44 -29.03
CA TRP A 392 -2.86 9.04 -29.29
C TRP A 392 -3.98 8.31 -30.04
N SER A 393 -3.58 7.38 -30.91
CA SER A 393 -4.46 6.45 -31.59
C SER A 393 -3.78 5.08 -31.66
N HIS A 394 -4.49 4.05 -31.19
CA HIS A 394 -4.03 2.66 -31.17
C HIS A 394 -2.64 2.45 -30.53
N PHE A 395 -2.36 3.11 -29.39
CA PHE A 395 -1.07 3.00 -28.71
C PHE A 395 -1.06 1.84 -27.68
N PRO A 396 -0.17 0.83 -27.80
CA PRO A 396 -0.13 -0.34 -26.92
C PRO A 396 0.63 -0.07 -25.61
N ILE A 397 0.20 0.93 -24.84
CA ILE A 397 0.88 1.39 -23.62
C ILE A 397 1.19 0.27 -22.62
N LYS A 398 0.30 -0.72 -22.49
CA LYS A 398 0.50 -1.87 -21.60
C LYS A 398 1.81 -2.59 -21.94
N ASN A 399 1.99 -2.92 -23.22
CA ASN A 399 3.14 -3.70 -23.69
C ASN A 399 4.44 -2.91 -23.53
N GLU A 400 4.42 -1.61 -23.82
CA GLU A 400 5.63 -0.78 -23.74
C GLU A 400 6.07 -0.58 -22.29
N VAL A 401 5.13 -0.27 -21.38
CA VAL A 401 5.45 -0.17 -19.94
C VAL A 401 5.87 -1.53 -19.38
N GLN A 402 5.23 -2.64 -19.79
CA GLN A 402 5.66 -4.00 -19.40
C GLN A 402 7.10 -4.28 -19.82
N ARG A 403 7.46 -3.94 -21.06
CA ARG A 403 8.80 -4.15 -21.62
C ARG A 403 9.86 -3.35 -20.85
N LEU A 404 9.54 -2.12 -20.47
CA LEU A 404 10.48 -1.21 -19.79
C LEU A 404 10.64 -1.52 -18.30
N THR A 405 9.56 -1.94 -17.63
CA THR A 405 9.56 -2.19 -16.18
C THR A 405 9.85 -3.64 -15.82
N GLY A 406 9.59 -4.59 -16.72
CA GLY A 406 9.55 -6.01 -16.41
C GLY A 406 8.35 -6.44 -15.54
N LEU A 407 7.46 -5.50 -15.19
CA LEU A 407 6.32 -5.74 -14.31
C LEU A 407 5.05 -6.02 -15.12
N PRO A 408 4.16 -6.91 -14.67
CA PRO A 408 2.82 -7.02 -15.22
C PRO A 408 2.07 -5.68 -15.20
N VAL A 409 1.38 -5.33 -16.29
CA VAL A 409 0.65 -4.05 -16.43
C VAL A 409 -0.84 -4.30 -16.69
N ARG A 410 -1.69 -3.56 -15.99
CA ARG A 410 -3.14 -3.41 -16.28
C ARG A 410 -3.43 -1.95 -16.56
N ILE A 411 -4.32 -1.69 -17.49
CA ILE A 411 -4.75 -0.32 -17.83
C ILE A 411 -6.26 -0.24 -17.81
N CYS A 412 -6.78 0.94 -17.50
CA CYS A 412 -8.20 1.26 -17.57
C CYS A 412 -8.38 2.77 -17.79
N ASN A 413 -9.60 3.20 -18.08
CA ASN A 413 -9.95 4.61 -18.17
C ASN A 413 -9.72 5.33 -16.82
N ASP A 414 -9.30 6.59 -16.86
CA ASP A 414 -8.97 7.42 -15.69
C ASP A 414 -10.15 7.63 -14.71
N ALA A 415 -11.35 7.89 -15.23
CA ALA A 415 -12.56 8.02 -14.40
C ALA A 415 -13.01 6.67 -13.83
N ASN A 416 -12.88 5.59 -14.60
CA ASN A 416 -13.17 4.23 -14.13
C ASN A 416 -12.25 3.83 -12.97
N VAL A 417 -10.93 4.08 -13.07
CA VAL A 417 -10.04 3.80 -11.95
C VAL A 417 -10.34 4.70 -10.75
N ALA A 418 -10.64 5.98 -10.95
CA ALA A 418 -11.02 6.86 -9.84
C ALA A 418 -12.27 6.33 -9.09
N ALA A 419 -13.28 5.83 -9.83
CA ALA A 419 -14.46 5.19 -9.25
C ALA A 419 -14.11 3.91 -8.49
N LEU A 420 -13.22 3.07 -9.04
CA LEU A 420 -12.72 1.88 -8.36
C LEU A 420 -11.98 2.24 -7.06
N GLY A 421 -11.18 3.30 -7.08
CA GLY A 421 -10.47 3.81 -5.90
C GLY A 421 -11.45 4.24 -4.80
N GLU A 422 -12.43 5.09 -5.14
CA GLU A 422 -13.44 5.54 -4.17
C GLU A 422 -14.32 4.40 -3.65
N ALA A 423 -14.64 3.40 -4.47
CA ALA A 423 -15.43 2.26 -4.03
C ALA A 423 -14.64 1.27 -3.17
N LYS A 424 -13.32 1.15 -3.37
CA LYS A 424 -12.49 0.24 -2.58
C LYS A 424 -11.98 0.88 -1.28
N PHE A 425 -11.59 2.15 -1.33
CA PHE A 425 -10.86 2.82 -0.25
C PHE A 425 -11.46 4.15 0.21
N GLY A 426 -12.44 4.67 -0.53
CA GLY A 426 -13.00 6.00 -0.31
C GLY A 426 -14.45 5.99 0.13
N ALA A 427 -15.22 6.95 -0.38
CA ALA A 427 -16.59 7.20 0.05
C ALA A 427 -17.56 6.04 -0.26
N GLY A 428 -17.20 5.15 -1.18
CA GLY A 428 -17.99 3.96 -1.54
C GLY A 428 -17.55 2.68 -0.85
N ALA A 429 -16.57 2.72 0.07
CA ALA A 429 -16.07 1.54 0.76
C ALA A 429 -17.20 0.77 1.47
N GLY A 430 -17.28 -0.53 1.21
CA GLY A 430 -18.35 -1.40 1.75
C GLY A 430 -19.67 -1.37 0.96
N MET A 431 -19.75 -0.60 -0.12
CA MET A 431 -20.90 -0.59 -1.04
C MET A 431 -20.61 -1.44 -2.28
N GLU A 432 -21.60 -2.21 -2.73
CA GLU A 432 -21.50 -3.06 -3.91
C GLU A 432 -21.92 -2.34 -5.19
N ASN A 433 -22.82 -1.36 -5.10
CA ASN A 433 -23.39 -0.67 -6.25
C ASN A 433 -23.22 0.84 -6.09
N VAL A 434 -22.25 1.43 -6.79
CA VAL A 434 -21.89 2.84 -6.68
C VAL A 434 -21.68 3.43 -8.07
N VAL A 435 -22.13 4.66 -8.28
CA VAL A 435 -21.78 5.43 -9.48
C VAL A 435 -20.97 6.65 -9.07
N MET A 436 -19.87 6.91 -9.77
CA MET A 436 -19.08 8.12 -9.57
C MET A 436 -19.17 9.03 -10.78
N PHE A 437 -19.28 10.34 -10.55
CA PHE A 437 -19.03 11.39 -11.53
C PHE A 437 -17.76 12.14 -11.17
N THR A 438 -16.87 12.34 -12.15
CA THR A 438 -15.66 13.16 -11.99
C THR A 438 -15.82 14.48 -12.75
N LEU A 439 -15.94 15.59 -12.01
CA LEU A 439 -16.19 16.91 -12.55
C LEU A 439 -14.87 17.69 -12.69
N GLY A 440 -14.23 17.57 -13.85
CA GLY A 440 -12.94 18.20 -14.17
C GLY A 440 -13.02 19.04 -15.45
N THR A 441 -11.94 19.06 -16.23
CA THR A 441 -11.94 19.70 -17.57
C THR A 441 -13.11 19.20 -18.43
N GLY A 442 -13.44 17.91 -18.31
CA GLY A 442 -14.63 17.25 -18.84
C GLY A 442 -15.49 16.65 -17.73
N VAL A 443 -16.46 15.81 -18.10
CA VAL A 443 -17.25 15.00 -17.16
C VAL A 443 -16.95 13.53 -17.44
N GLY A 444 -16.23 12.90 -16.52
CA GLY A 444 -16.01 11.46 -16.53
C GLY A 444 -17.00 10.75 -15.61
N GLY A 445 -17.03 9.43 -15.69
CA GLY A 445 -17.78 8.60 -14.75
C GLY A 445 -17.24 7.19 -14.67
N GLY A 446 -17.69 6.48 -13.63
CA GLY A 446 -17.40 5.06 -13.46
C GLY A 446 -18.51 4.38 -12.69
N LEU A 447 -18.75 3.11 -13.00
CA LEU A 447 -19.79 2.31 -12.37
C LEU A 447 -19.19 1.10 -11.68
N ILE A 448 -19.56 0.90 -10.43
CA ILE A 448 -19.30 -0.30 -9.65
C ILE A 448 -20.64 -1.02 -9.49
N LEU A 449 -20.73 -2.26 -9.97
CA LEU A 449 -21.92 -3.09 -9.92
C LEU A 449 -21.54 -4.44 -9.28
N ASN A 450 -22.26 -4.85 -8.24
CA ASN A 450 -21.97 -6.07 -7.47
C ASN A 450 -20.49 -6.15 -7.01
N GLY A 451 -19.95 -5.02 -6.56
CA GLY A 451 -18.57 -4.87 -6.09
C GLY A 451 -17.51 -4.92 -7.20
N LYS A 452 -17.91 -4.87 -8.48
CA LYS A 452 -17.00 -4.96 -9.63
C LYS A 452 -17.11 -3.74 -10.52
N LEU A 453 -15.98 -3.29 -11.05
CA LEU A 453 -15.93 -2.25 -12.06
C LEU A 453 -16.65 -2.70 -13.33
N TYR A 454 -17.57 -1.88 -13.83
CA TYR A 454 -18.25 -2.07 -15.10
C TYR A 454 -17.64 -1.16 -16.16
N GLU A 455 -16.90 -1.77 -17.10
CA GLU A 455 -16.17 -1.05 -18.16
C GLU A 455 -16.92 -1.02 -19.50
N GLY A 456 -18.08 -1.69 -19.58
CA GLY A 456 -18.82 -1.90 -20.83
C GLY A 456 -18.16 -2.90 -21.78
N ASN A 457 -18.53 -2.83 -23.07
CA ASN A 457 -18.03 -3.75 -24.08
C ASN A 457 -16.59 -3.39 -24.49
N GLY A 458 -15.61 -4.19 -24.08
CA GLY A 458 -14.20 -3.99 -24.43
C GLY A 458 -13.58 -2.72 -23.83
N GLY A 459 -14.07 -2.24 -22.69
CA GLY A 459 -13.54 -1.05 -22.02
C GLY A 459 -14.05 0.30 -22.52
N ALA A 460 -14.97 0.31 -23.50
CA ALA A 460 -15.49 1.52 -24.15
C ALA A 460 -16.84 2.02 -23.59
N GLY A 461 -17.30 1.51 -22.44
CA GLY A 461 -18.54 1.93 -21.78
C GLY A 461 -18.32 2.95 -20.66
N ALA A 462 -19.36 3.18 -19.86
CA ALA A 462 -19.33 4.07 -18.68
C ALA A 462 -19.04 5.56 -18.97
N GLU A 463 -19.20 6.01 -20.23
CA GLU A 463 -19.00 7.41 -20.65
C GLU A 463 -20.16 8.35 -20.25
N LEU A 464 -20.35 8.52 -18.94
CA LEU A 464 -21.50 9.23 -18.35
C LEU A 464 -21.60 10.70 -18.79
N GLY A 465 -20.47 11.37 -19.04
CA GLY A 465 -20.44 12.75 -19.50
C GLY A 465 -21.01 12.97 -20.90
N HIS A 466 -21.14 11.91 -21.69
CA HIS A 466 -21.59 11.99 -23.09
C HIS A 466 -23.09 11.68 -23.29
N MET A 467 -23.84 11.44 -22.20
CA MET A 467 -25.31 11.40 -22.23
C MET A 467 -25.89 12.74 -22.69
N ALA A 468 -26.84 12.73 -23.63
CA ALA A 468 -27.46 13.95 -24.13
C ALA A 468 -28.60 14.40 -23.21
N ILE A 469 -28.37 15.43 -22.42
CA ILE A 469 -29.36 16.02 -21.49
C ILE A 469 -30.13 17.19 -22.12
N VAL A 470 -29.58 17.82 -23.17
CA VAL A 470 -30.25 18.90 -23.92
C VAL A 470 -30.18 18.58 -25.41
N LEU A 471 -31.23 17.96 -25.96
CA LEU A 471 -31.25 17.55 -27.37
C LEU A 471 -31.02 18.76 -28.30
N GLY A 472 -29.99 18.67 -29.15
CA GLY A 472 -29.63 19.75 -30.08
C GLY A 472 -28.88 20.93 -29.43
N GLY A 473 -28.52 20.82 -28.15
CA GLY A 473 -27.90 21.90 -27.38
C GLY A 473 -26.45 22.24 -27.74
N GLU A 474 -25.69 22.62 -26.71
CA GLU A 474 -24.29 23.06 -26.81
C GLU A 474 -23.41 21.96 -27.40
N ARG A 475 -22.40 22.36 -28.17
CA ARG A 475 -21.48 21.42 -28.81
C ARG A 475 -20.53 20.83 -27.76
N CYS A 476 -20.45 19.50 -27.72
CA CYS A 476 -19.51 18.75 -26.90
C CYS A 476 -18.21 18.48 -27.68
N THR A 477 -17.12 18.27 -26.94
CA THR A 477 -15.79 17.94 -27.50
C THR A 477 -15.80 16.62 -28.28
N CYS A 478 -16.67 15.67 -27.90
CA CYS A 478 -16.86 14.42 -28.63
C CYS A 478 -17.53 14.58 -30.01
N GLY A 479 -17.95 15.80 -30.38
CA GLY A 479 -18.55 16.13 -31.66
C GLY A 479 -20.09 16.12 -31.67
N ARG A 480 -20.73 15.52 -30.65
CA ARG A 480 -22.18 15.57 -30.45
C ARG A 480 -22.64 16.93 -29.90
N ARG A 481 -23.95 17.12 -29.80
CA ARG A 481 -24.59 18.27 -29.16
C ARG A 481 -25.46 17.81 -28.01
N GLY A 482 -25.44 18.56 -26.91
CA GLY A 482 -26.31 18.33 -25.77
C GLY A 482 -25.76 17.43 -24.67
N CYS A 483 -24.50 16.99 -24.77
CA CYS A 483 -23.92 16.11 -23.77
C CYS A 483 -23.81 16.79 -22.40
N LEU A 484 -24.00 16.02 -21.32
CA LEU A 484 -23.84 16.48 -19.93
C LEU A 484 -22.54 17.27 -19.72
N GLU A 485 -21.42 16.79 -20.28
CA GLU A 485 -20.13 17.47 -20.21
C GLU A 485 -20.16 18.93 -20.69
N ALA A 486 -20.96 19.23 -21.72
CA ALA A 486 -21.06 20.58 -22.30
C ALA A 486 -21.71 21.60 -21.34
N TYR A 487 -22.26 21.14 -20.22
CA TYR A 487 -22.97 21.92 -19.21
C TYR A 487 -22.41 21.73 -17.79
N ALA A 488 -21.97 20.52 -17.44
CA ALA A 488 -21.57 20.16 -16.08
C ALA A 488 -20.04 19.92 -15.92
N SER A 489 -19.21 20.29 -16.89
CA SER A 489 -17.74 20.31 -16.72
C SER A 489 -17.25 21.61 -16.08
N ALA A 490 -16.01 21.62 -15.56
CA ALA A 490 -15.33 22.85 -15.16
C ALA A 490 -15.19 23.81 -16.34
N THR A 491 -14.94 23.30 -17.56
CA THR A 491 -14.89 24.10 -18.79
C THR A 491 -16.22 24.80 -19.05
N ALA A 492 -17.35 24.09 -18.91
CA ALA A 492 -18.68 24.67 -19.06
C ALA A 492 -18.96 25.73 -18.00
N LEU A 493 -18.65 25.45 -16.72
CA LEU A 493 -18.83 26.40 -15.63
C LEU A 493 -18.03 27.69 -15.84
N ILE A 494 -16.76 27.59 -16.27
CA ILE A 494 -15.91 28.74 -16.60
C ILE A 494 -16.49 29.53 -17.77
N ARG A 495 -16.94 28.85 -18.83
CA ARG A 495 -17.59 29.48 -19.99
C ARG A 495 -18.81 30.28 -19.56
N ASP A 496 -19.68 29.68 -18.77
CA ASP A 496 -20.96 30.28 -18.39
C ASP A 496 -20.77 31.41 -17.38
N THR A 497 -19.80 31.28 -16.47
CA THR A 497 -19.35 32.39 -15.60
C THR A 497 -18.84 33.58 -16.41
N LYS A 498 -18.02 33.34 -17.44
CA LYS A 498 -17.53 34.40 -18.34
C LYS A 498 -18.65 35.03 -19.17
N ARG A 499 -19.64 34.24 -19.59
CA ARG A 499 -20.83 34.71 -20.32
C ARG A 499 -21.66 35.65 -19.42
N ALA A 500 -22.01 35.20 -18.21
CA ALA A 500 -22.75 35.99 -17.23
C ALA A 500 -22.02 37.30 -16.86
N ARG A 501 -20.69 37.23 -16.64
CA ARG A 501 -19.86 38.44 -16.40
C ARG A 501 -19.97 39.48 -17.52
N LYS A 502 -20.05 39.04 -18.78
CA LYS A 502 -20.17 39.93 -19.94
C LYS A 502 -21.57 40.53 -20.05
N GLU A 503 -22.59 39.74 -19.73
CA GLU A 503 -24.00 40.13 -19.79
C GLU A 503 -24.40 41.04 -18.62
N HIS A 504 -23.74 40.91 -17.47
CA HIS A 504 -24.01 41.67 -16.23
C HIS A 504 -22.73 42.34 -15.71
N PRO A 505 -22.30 43.48 -16.27
CA PRO A 505 -21.09 44.18 -15.84
C PRO A 505 -21.07 44.57 -14.35
N GLU A 506 -22.22 44.73 -13.72
CA GLU A 506 -22.41 45.03 -12.29
C GLU A 506 -22.18 43.85 -11.35
N SER A 507 -22.11 42.63 -11.88
CA SER A 507 -21.80 41.41 -11.11
C SER A 507 -20.44 41.52 -10.39
N LEU A 508 -20.34 40.95 -9.18
CA LEU A 508 -19.07 40.80 -8.48
C LEU A 508 -18.08 39.92 -9.27
N MET A 509 -18.54 39.08 -10.19
CA MET A 509 -17.67 38.35 -11.11
C MET A 509 -16.81 39.29 -11.97
N SER A 510 -17.29 40.50 -12.28
CA SER A 510 -16.54 41.52 -13.04
C SER A 510 -15.36 42.10 -12.26
N THR A 511 -15.36 41.98 -10.93
CA THR A 511 -14.26 42.42 -10.05
C THR A 511 -13.11 41.41 -9.98
N GLN A 512 -13.32 40.19 -10.47
CA GLN A 512 -12.32 39.13 -10.43
C GLN A 512 -11.33 39.28 -11.58
N SER A 513 -10.03 39.25 -11.25
CA SER A 513 -8.94 39.33 -12.22
C SER A 513 -8.95 38.13 -13.18
N GLU A 514 -9.26 36.94 -12.67
CA GLU A 514 -9.34 35.70 -13.42
C GLU A 514 -10.61 34.91 -13.07
N ILE A 515 -11.22 34.28 -14.08
CA ILE A 515 -12.36 33.39 -13.90
C ILE A 515 -11.89 31.94 -14.01
N ASN A 516 -12.13 31.16 -12.96
CA ASN A 516 -11.83 29.74 -12.86
C ASN A 516 -13.04 28.95 -12.34
N GLY A 517 -12.89 27.62 -12.21
CA GLY A 517 -13.98 26.70 -11.86
C GLY A 517 -14.62 26.90 -10.48
N THR A 518 -14.02 27.68 -9.58
CA THR A 518 -14.57 27.95 -8.23
C THR A 518 -15.13 29.36 -8.10
N THR A 519 -14.98 30.21 -9.15
CA THR A 519 -15.28 31.64 -9.06
C THR A 519 -16.76 31.91 -8.78
N ALA A 520 -17.66 31.25 -9.53
CA ALA A 520 -19.10 31.41 -9.30
C ALA A 520 -19.52 30.86 -7.92
N PHE A 521 -19.02 29.70 -7.52
CA PHE A 521 -19.29 29.12 -6.20
C PHE A 521 -18.88 30.05 -5.04
N ARG A 522 -17.70 30.68 -5.11
CA ARG A 522 -17.23 31.63 -4.08
C ARG A 522 -18.09 32.89 -3.97
N LEU A 523 -18.75 33.29 -5.05
CA LEU A 523 -19.51 34.54 -5.12
C LEU A 523 -21.02 34.34 -4.97
N LYS A 524 -21.53 33.10 -5.06
CA LYS A 524 -22.99 32.81 -5.13
C LYS A 524 -23.81 33.42 -3.99
N ASP A 525 -23.25 33.52 -2.79
CA ASP A 525 -23.98 34.04 -1.62
C ASP A 525 -24.03 35.59 -1.58
N GLN A 526 -23.24 36.25 -2.42
CA GLN A 526 -23.09 37.71 -2.47
C GLN A 526 -23.49 38.32 -3.82
N ASP A 527 -23.61 37.50 -4.86
CA ASP A 527 -23.88 37.92 -6.24
C ASP A 527 -24.99 37.05 -6.86
N PRO A 528 -26.18 37.61 -7.13
CA PRO A 528 -27.30 36.85 -7.67
C PRO A 528 -27.00 36.24 -9.05
N TYR A 529 -26.13 36.86 -9.86
CA TYR A 529 -25.75 36.33 -11.16
C TYR A 529 -24.79 35.14 -11.02
N ALA A 530 -23.91 35.17 -10.03
CA ALA A 530 -23.07 34.01 -9.70
C ALA A 530 -23.93 32.85 -9.15
N ALA A 531 -24.94 33.17 -8.33
CA ALA A 531 -25.91 32.20 -7.85
C ALA A 531 -26.67 31.52 -8.99
N GLU A 532 -27.11 32.28 -9.99
CA GLU A 532 -27.78 31.75 -11.18
C GLU A 532 -26.88 30.82 -11.99
N VAL A 533 -25.61 31.18 -12.19
CA VAL A 533 -24.63 30.32 -12.86
C VAL A 533 -24.46 28.98 -12.13
N VAL A 534 -24.34 29.01 -10.79
CA VAL A 534 -24.22 27.80 -9.97
C VAL A 534 -25.51 26.98 -10.03
N GLU A 535 -26.68 27.60 -9.91
CA GLU A 535 -27.97 26.92 -9.95
C GLU A 535 -28.22 26.23 -11.30
N ASN A 536 -27.85 26.89 -12.41
CA ASN A 536 -27.91 26.30 -13.75
C ASN A 536 -26.97 25.10 -13.87
N TYR A 537 -25.72 25.23 -13.41
CA TYR A 537 -24.75 24.14 -13.40
C TYR A 537 -25.27 22.92 -12.63
N ILE A 538 -25.77 23.12 -11.40
CA ILE A 538 -26.31 22.06 -10.55
C ILE A 538 -27.55 21.44 -11.19
N SER A 539 -28.40 22.22 -11.85
CA SER A 539 -29.59 21.71 -12.53
C SER A 539 -29.25 20.79 -13.71
N TYR A 540 -28.24 21.14 -14.52
CA TYR A 540 -27.76 20.27 -15.58
C TYR A 540 -27.10 18.99 -15.05
N LEU A 541 -26.30 19.12 -13.98
CA LEU A 541 -25.72 17.97 -13.31
C LEU A 541 -26.81 17.04 -12.74
N ALA A 542 -27.83 17.62 -12.09
CA ALA A 542 -28.96 16.90 -11.54
C ALA A 542 -29.69 16.10 -12.62
N ALA A 543 -29.95 16.67 -13.81
CA ALA A 543 -30.58 15.93 -14.90
C ALA A 543 -29.83 14.64 -15.23
N GLY A 544 -28.50 14.70 -15.39
CA GLY A 544 -27.69 13.52 -15.66
C GLY A 544 -27.64 12.52 -14.49
N VAL A 545 -27.55 13.02 -13.25
CA VAL A 545 -27.52 12.18 -12.04
C VAL A 545 -28.86 11.47 -11.82
N ILE A 546 -29.98 12.16 -12.01
CA ILE A 546 -31.34 11.61 -11.89
C ILE A 546 -31.55 10.48 -12.90
N ASP A 547 -31.17 10.68 -14.17
CA ASP A 547 -31.31 9.65 -15.20
C ASP A 547 -30.53 8.38 -14.81
N ILE A 548 -29.29 8.54 -14.34
CA ILE A 548 -28.46 7.43 -13.87
C ILE A 548 -29.04 6.77 -12.62
N ALA A 549 -29.54 7.54 -11.66
CA ALA A 549 -30.18 7.00 -10.46
C ALA A 549 -31.50 6.27 -10.79
N ASN A 550 -32.22 6.68 -11.83
CA ASN A 550 -33.41 5.97 -12.31
C ASN A 550 -33.06 4.65 -13.00
N VAL A 551 -31.95 4.60 -13.74
CA VAL A 551 -31.51 3.38 -14.44
C VAL A 551 -30.89 2.36 -13.47
N PHE A 552 -30.00 2.79 -12.59
CA PHE A 552 -29.19 1.88 -11.76
C PHE A 552 -29.62 1.82 -10.31
N ARG A 553 -30.24 2.89 -9.79
CA ARG A 553 -30.56 3.08 -8.36
C ARG A 553 -29.43 2.60 -7.43
N PRO A 554 -28.22 3.22 -7.52
CA PRO A 554 -27.07 2.78 -6.75
C PRO A 554 -27.24 3.06 -5.25
N GLN A 555 -26.41 2.43 -4.42
CA GLN A 555 -26.33 2.72 -2.98
C GLN A 555 -25.80 4.13 -2.71
N ALA A 556 -25.04 4.72 -3.64
CA ALA A 556 -24.61 6.10 -3.59
C ALA A 556 -24.22 6.61 -4.99
N VAL A 557 -24.34 7.93 -5.17
CA VAL A 557 -23.69 8.68 -6.24
C VAL A 557 -22.55 9.49 -5.63
N ILE A 558 -21.32 9.21 -6.03
CA ILE A 558 -20.12 9.90 -5.56
C ILE A 558 -19.78 11.03 -6.53
N ILE A 559 -19.58 12.24 -6.01
CA ILE A 559 -19.17 13.40 -6.79
C ILE A 559 -17.71 13.74 -6.46
N GLY A 560 -16.85 13.59 -7.46
CA GLY A 560 -15.42 13.90 -7.36
C GLY A 560 -14.95 14.87 -8.45
N GLY A 561 -13.63 14.93 -8.63
CA GLY A 561 -12.98 15.87 -9.55
C GLY A 561 -12.81 17.28 -8.98
N GLY A 562 -12.27 18.19 -9.78
CA GLY A 562 -11.93 19.55 -9.36
C GLY A 562 -13.11 20.35 -8.83
N ILE A 563 -14.30 20.22 -9.45
CA ILE A 563 -15.53 20.89 -8.97
C ILE A 563 -16.14 20.15 -7.78
N GLY A 564 -15.93 18.83 -7.68
CA GLY A 564 -16.34 18.05 -6.51
C GLY A 564 -15.69 18.50 -5.19
N ALA A 565 -14.61 19.28 -5.26
CA ALA A 565 -13.97 19.90 -4.10
C ALA A 565 -14.88 20.91 -3.37
N GLU A 566 -15.98 21.35 -3.97
CA GLU A 566 -17.03 22.16 -3.32
C GLU A 566 -17.84 21.38 -2.27
N LYS A 567 -17.72 20.04 -2.23
CA LYS A 567 -18.34 19.17 -1.21
C LYS A 567 -19.82 19.48 -0.97
N GLU A 568 -20.24 19.77 0.27
CA GLU A 568 -21.64 20.02 0.61
C GLU A 568 -22.25 21.20 -0.15
N ASN A 569 -21.45 22.18 -0.59
CA ASN A 569 -21.94 23.30 -1.41
C ASN A 569 -22.45 22.86 -2.79
N LEU A 570 -22.06 21.67 -3.24
CA LEU A 570 -22.49 21.04 -4.48
C LEU A 570 -23.42 19.85 -4.21
N THR A 571 -23.07 18.97 -3.28
CA THR A 571 -23.79 17.71 -3.07
C THR A 571 -25.14 17.90 -2.39
N MET A 572 -25.30 18.86 -1.47
CA MET A 572 -26.59 19.10 -0.81
C MET A 572 -27.65 19.63 -1.80
N PRO A 573 -27.41 20.70 -2.59
CA PRO A 573 -28.40 21.15 -3.57
C PRO A 573 -28.67 20.12 -4.66
N LEU A 574 -27.67 19.31 -5.02
CA LEU A 574 -27.84 18.19 -5.95
C LEU A 574 -28.72 17.09 -5.36
N GLN A 575 -28.56 16.75 -4.08
CA GLN A 575 -29.43 15.81 -3.36
C GLN A 575 -30.87 16.29 -3.34
N GLU A 576 -31.11 17.58 -3.06
CA GLU A 576 -32.46 18.14 -3.02
C GLU A 576 -33.19 18.00 -4.37
N LYS A 577 -32.49 18.24 -5.48
CA LYS A 577 -33.04 18.04 -6.83
C LYS A 577 -33.27 16.56 -7.13
N LEU A 578 -32.34 15.68 -6.75
CA LEU A 578 -32.48 14.24 -6.92
C LEU A 578 -33.71 13.71 -6.16
N ASP A 579 -33.86 14.05 -4.88
CA ASP A 579 -34.97 13.60 -4.04
C ASP A 579 -36.34 14.03 -4.57
N ARG A 580 -36.40 15.20 -5.22
CA ARG A 580 -37.62 15.74 -5.82
C ARG A 580 -38.02 14.98 -7.09
N ASP A 581 -37.06 14.68 -7.96
CA ASP A 581 -37.32 14.27 -9.35
C ASP A 581 -37.03 12.77 -9.61
N LEU A 582 -36.47 12.04 -8.63
CA LEU A 582 -36.23 10.60 -8.73
C LEU A 582 -37.53 9.83 -8.91
N PHE A 583 -37.56 8.86 -9.83
CA PHE A 583 -38.75 8.06 -10.11
C PHE A 583 -39.22 7.29 -8.87
N GLY A 584 -40.47 7.52 -8.45
CA GLY A 584 -41.02 6.94 -7.21
C GLY A 584 -40.54 7.62 -5.92
N GLY A 585 -39.68 8.64 -6.02
CA GLY A 585 -39.20 9.45 -4.90
C GLY A 585 -38.81 8.61 -3.67
N LYS A 586 -39.42 8.95 -2.52
CA LYS A 586 -39.19 8.31 -1.22
C LYS A 586 -39.80 6.91 -1.07
N LEU A 587 -40.51 6.38 -2.08
CA LEU A 587 -41.06 5.02 -2.03
C LEU A 587 -39.99 3.95 -2.30
N GLY A 588 -38.88 4.31 -2.93
CA GLY A 588 -37.75 3.43 -3.18
C GLY A 588 -36.61 3.59 -2.18
N PRO A 589 -35.57 2.75 -2.28
CA PRO A 589 -34.31 2.97 -1.56
C PRO A 589 -33.74 4.37 -1.85
N ALA A 590 -33.25 5.04 -0.81
CA ALA A 590 -32.60 6.33 -0.94
C ALA A 590 -31.30 6.21 -1.75
N VAL A 591 -31.01 7.24 -2.54
CA VAL A 591 -29.77 7.35 -3.33
C VAL A 591 -29.00 8.58 -2.81
N PRO A 592 -28.13 8.42 -1.80
CA PRO A 592 -27.33 9.51 -1.28
C PRO A 592 -26.30 10.00 -2.31
N VAL A 593 -26.18 11.32 -2.44
CA VAL A 593 -25.17 12.04 -3.22
C VAL A 593 -24.09 12.50 -2.26
N ILE A 594 -22.90 11.92 -2.37
CA ILE A 594 -21.82 12.10 -1.39
C ILE A 594 -20.54 12.61 -2.06
N PRO A 595 -19.73 13.43 -1.37
CA PRO A 595 -18.45 13.87 -1.91
C PRO A 595 -17.43 12.72 -1.93
N ALA A 596 -16.57 12.71 -2.93
CA ALA A 596 -15.40 11.83 -3.00
C ALA A 596 -14.47 12.04 -1.78
N ALA A 597 -13.95 10.95 -1.21
CA ALA A 597 -13.15 11.00 0.01
C ALA A 597 -11.63 11.06 -0.26
N LEU A 598 -11.17 10.48 -1.38
CA LEU A 598 -9.75 10.35 -1.71
C LEU A 598 -9.21 11.58 -2.45
N GLY A 599 -10.08 12.41 -3.02
CA GLY A 599 -9.69 13.61 -3.75
C GLY A 599 -8.69 13.28 -4.87
N ASN A 600 -7.52 13.92 -4.85
CA ASN A 600 -6.51 13.79 -5.91
C ASN A 600 -5.79 12.44 -5.94
N THR A 601 -5.94 11.57 -4.92
CA THR A 601 -5.33 10.22 -4.91
C THR A 601 -6.27 9.15 -5.44
N ALA A 602 -7.54 9.45 -5.73
CA ALA A 602 -8.53 8.49 -6.24
C ALA A 602 -8.04 7.75 -7.49
N GLY A 603 -7.46 8.47 -8.46
CA GLY A 603 -6.93 7.87 -9.69
C GLY A 603 -5.73 6.95 -9.43
N THR A 604 -4.78 7.37 -8.59
CA THR A 604 -3.60 6.58 -8.22
C THR A 604 -3.98 5.32 -7.45
N LEU A 605 -4.78 5.45 -6.39
CA LEU A 605 -5.23 4.31 -5.57
C LEU A 605 -6.14 3.38 -6.37
N GLY A 606 -7.01 3.93 -7.20
CA GLY A 606 -7.85 3.19 -8.12
C GLY A 606 -7.08 2.40 -9.16
N ALA A 607 -6.00 2.98 -9.71
CA ALA A 607 -5.12 2.29 -10.62
C ALA A 607 -4.41 1.12 -9.90
N ALA A 608 -3.90 1.32 -8.69
CA ALA A 608 -3.34 0.24 -7.87
C ALA A 608 -4.39 -0.86 -7.58
N ALA A 609 -5.65 -0.47 -7.33
CA ALA A 609 -6.76 -1.39 -7.06
C ALA A 609 -7.08 -2.35 -8.22
N LEU A 610 -6.59 -2.09 -9.44
CA LEU A 610 -6.66 -3.06 -10.54
C LEU A 610 -5.94 -4.38 -10.22
N TRP A 611 -5.08 -4.43 -9.19
CA TRP A 611 -4.31 -5.60 -8.77
C TRP A 611 -4.81 -6.27 -7.49
N PHE A 612 -5.84 -5.71 -6.84
CA PHE A 612 -6.30 -6.15 -5.53
C PHE A 612 -7.67 -6.83 -5.55
#